data_AF-A0A7S1R2X9-F1
#
_entry.id   AF-A0A7S1R2X9-F1
#
_cell.length_a   1.000
_cell.length_b   1.000
_cell.length_c   1.000
_cell.angle_alpha   90.00
_cell.angle_beta   90.00
_cell.angle_gamma   90.00
#
_symmetry.space_group_name_H-M   'P 1'
#
loop_
_entity.id
_entity.type
_entity.pdbx_description
1 polymer ?
#
loop_
_entity_poly.entity_id
_entity_poly.type
_entity_poly.pdbx_seq_one_letter_code
_entity_poly.pdbx_strand_id
1 'polypeptide(L)'
;MGCERHPGESLKLWCVPCRELMCPYCMTIGSHKGHEGKEVSEVATFEKQVVVKMNQTLDRTLQRRQEEVAEMERVRMLLGAVAKKGEENIRKVIAELHQLLAAEEQQLLASLTARRANAVAELDRGLNVVQQAVADLSKKQADALRFQELPVESSQHAAAEFLAGLQGMLDMMHAPPAYDDPATATVQV
;
A
#
# COMPACT_ATOMS: atom_id res chain seq x y z
N MET A 1 -18.78 -78.11 22.18
CA MET A 1 -17.33 -78.07 22.43
C MET A 1 -17.03 -78.91 23.67
N GLY A 2 -16.15 -79.91 23.54
CA GLY A 2 -15.74 -80.78 24.64
C GLY A 2 -14.43 -80.31 25.28
N CYS A 3 -14.14 -80.77 26.50
CA CYS A 3 -12.87 -80.50 27.16
C CYS A 3 -11.78 -81.45 26.62
N GLU A 4 -10.69 -80.89 26.10
CA GLU A 4 -9.57 -81.69 25.57
C GLU A 4 -8.86 -82.51 26.66
N ARG A 5 -8.87 -82.03 27.91
CA ARG A 5 -8.24 -82.71 29.05
C ARG A 5 -9.15 -83.73 29.73
N HIS A 6 -10.46 -83.61 29.55
CA HIS A 6 -11.45 -84.48 30.18
C HIS A 6 -12.47 -84.95 29.12
N PRO A 7 -12.19 -86.05 28.41
CA PRO A 7 -13.08 -86.58 27.39
C PRO A 7 -14.48 -86.88 27.95
N GLY A 8 -15.52 -86.45 27.24
CA GLY A 8 -16.91 -86.58 27.67
C GLY A 8 -17.46 -85.36 28.42
N GLU A 9 -16.59 -84.47 28.92
CA GLU A 9 -17.00 -83.25 29.61
C GLU A 9 -17.23 -82.08 28.66
N SER A 10 -18.25 -81.27 28.94
CA SER A 10 -18.57 -80.05 28.17
C SER A 10 -17.96 -78.80 28.81
N LEU A 11 -17.44 -77.89 27.97
CA LEU A 11 -16.98 -76.58 28.40
C LEU A 11 -18.18 -75.65 28.64
N LYS A 12 -18.59 -75.49 29.90
CA LYS A 12 -19.76 -74.69 30.30
C LYS A 12 -19.42 -73.55 31.27
N LEU A 13 -18.17 -73.51 31.75
CA LEU A 13 -17.72 -72.53 32.74
C LEU A 13 -16.60 -71.66 32.16
N TRP A 14 -16.53 -70.42 32.59
CA TRP A 14 -15.49 -69.45 32.28
C TRP A 14 -14.68 -69.17 33.55
N CYS A 15 -13.37 -69.40 33.50
CA CYS A 15 -12.48 -69.06 34.59
C CYS A 15 -12.14 -67.57 34.54
N VAL A 16 -12.58 -66.77 35.52
CA VAL A 16 -12.37 -65.31 35.53
C VAL A 16 -10.88 -64.92 35.58
N PRO A 17 -10.04 -65.51 36.47
CA PRO A 17 -8.62 -65.17 36.51
C PRO A 17 -7.85 -65.61 35.26
N CYS A 18 -8.14 -66.79 34.72
CA CYS A 18 -7.43 -67.35 33.57
C CYS A 18 -7.94 -66.82 32.22
N ARG A 19 -9.17 -66.29 32.17
CA ARG A 19 -9.86 -65.91 30.94
C ARG A 19 -9.95 -67.05 29.92
N GLU A 20 -10.35 -68.22 30.40
CA GLU A 20 -10.42 -69.45 29.60
C GLU A 20 -11.73 -70.22 29.85
N LEU A 21 -12.17 -70.95 28.83
CA LEU A 21 -13.26 -71.92 28.95
C LEU A 21 -12.79 -73.17 29.70
N MET A 22 -13.62 -73.66 30.62
CA MET A 22 -13.32 -74.86 31.41
C MET A 22 -14.56 -75.74 31.61
N CYS A 23 -14.34 -77.02 31.91
CA CYS A 23 -15.38 -77.94 32.34
C CYS A 23 -15.45 -78.02 33.88
N PRO A 24 -16.49 -78.64 34.47
CA PRO A 24 -16.60 -78.79 35.92
C PRO A 24 -15.41 -79.50 36.56
N TYR A 25 -14.84 -80.53 35.91
CA TYR A 25 -13.66 -81.24 36.41
C TYR A 25 -12.40 -80.36 36.46
N CYS A 26 -12.18 -79.54 35.43
CA CYS A 26 -11.10 -78.55 35.42
C CYS A 26 -11.17 -77.58 36.62
N MET A 27 -12.39 -77.22 37.05
CA MET A 27 -12.64 -76.28 38.16
C MET A 27 -12.52 -76.94 39.54
N THR A 28 -12.92 -78.21 39.70
CA THR A 28 -13.00 -78.84 41.03
C THR A 28 -11.70 -79.51 41.45
N ILE A 29 -11.05 -80.21 40.52
CA ILE A 29 -9.83 -81.00 40.79
C ILE A 29 -8.70 -80.76 39.78
N GLY A 30 -8.98 -80.10 38.65
CA GLY A 30 -8.00 -79.80 37.61
C GLY A 30 -7.23 -78.49 37.79
N SER A 31 -6.69 -77.95 36.70
CA SER A 31 -5.78 -76.79 36.71
C SER A 31 -6.41 -75.47 37.13
N HIS A 32 -7.74 -75.39 37.22
CA HIS A 32 -8.47 -74.19 37.65
C HIS A 32 -9.03 -74.34 39.07
N LYS A 33 -8.55 -75.33 39.83
CA LYS A 33 -8.97 -75.55 41.22
C LYS A 33 -8.74 -74.29 42.06
N GLY A 34 -9.83 -73.80 42.66
CA GLY A 34 -9.82 -72.61 43.51
C GLY A 34 -9.94 -71.27 42.78
N HIS A 35 -10.04 -71.28 41.44
CA HIS A 35 -10.34 -70.06 40.68
C HIS A 35 -11.84 -69.78 40.63
N GLU A 36 -12.21 -68.50 40.56
CA GLU A 36 -13.59 -68.09 40.33
C GLU A 36 -14.04 -68.51 38.92
N GLY A 37 -15.11 -69.32 38.88
CA GLY A 37 -15.77 -69.77 37.67
C GLY A 37 -17.16 -69.18 37.55
N LYS A 38 -17.52 -68.73 36.35
CA LYS A 38 -18.88 -68.26 36.01
C LYS A 38 -19.46 -69.08 34.88
N GLU A 39 -20.78 -69.06 34.70
CA GLU A 39 -21.38 -69.70 33.55
C GLU A 39 -20.97 -68.96 32.26
N VAL A 40 -20.62 -69.71 31.22
CA VAL A 40 -20.17 -69.10 29.94
C VAL A 40 -21.27 -68.24 29.31
N SER A 41 -22.54 -68.63 29.46
CA SER A 41 -23.66 -67.87 28.89
C SER A 41 -23.83 -66.50 29.58
N GLU A 42 -23.62 -66.43 30.90
CA GLU A 42 -23.66 -65.21 31.69
C GLU A 42 -22.53 -64.26 31.28
N VAL A 43 -21.29 -64.77 31.22
CA VAL A 43 -20.13 -63.98 30.79
C VAL A 43 -20.29 -63.50 29.35
N ALA A 44 -20.72 -64.37 28.44
CA ALA A 44 -20.95 -63.99 27.04
C ALA A 44 -22.02 -62.89 26.91
N THR A 45 -23.09 -62.96 27.71
CA THR A 45 -24.14 -61.95 27.72
C THR A 45 -23.62 -60.61 28.23
N PHE A 46 -22.84 -60.62 29.33
CA PHE A 46 -22.22 -59.43 29.88
C PHE A 46 -21.23 -58.78 28.89
N GLU A 47 -20.30 -59.55 28.33
CA GLU A 47 -19.32 -59.07 27.36
C GLU A 47 -19.99 -58.52 26.09
N LYS A 48 -21.08 -59.15 25.63
CA LYS A 48 -21.89 -58.62 24.52
C LYS A 48 -22.45 -57.23 24.85
N GLN A 49 -22.93 -57.00 26.07
CA GLN A 49 -23.41 -55.68 26.49
C GLN A 49 -22.27 -54.65 26.55
N VAL A 50 -21.07 -55.06 26.99
CA VAL A 50 -19.87 -54.20 26.96
C VAL A 50 -19.56 -53.78 25.53
N VAL A 51 -19.52 -54.72 24.58
CA VAL A 51 -19.27 -54.43 23.16
C VAL A 51 -20.32 -53.49 22.56
N VAL A 52 -21.60 -53.64 22.94
CA VAL A 52 -22.68 -52.73 22.51
C VAL A 52 -22.42 -51.31 23.02
N LYS A 53 -22.05 -51.14 24.29
CA LYS A 53 -21.73 -49.82 24.86
C LYS A 53 -20.47 -49.20 24.25
N MET A 54 -19.47 -50.02 23.92
CA MET A 54 -18.27 -49.59 23.21
C MET A 54 -18.61 -49.07 21.82
N ASN A 55 -19.43 -49.80 21.04
CA ASN A 55 -19.88 -49.36 19.72
C ASN A 55 -20.64 -48.03 19.80
N GLN A 56 -21.59 -47.90 20.73
CA GLN A 56 -22.32 -46.63 20.94
C GLN A 56 -21.41 -45.45 21.29
N THR A 57 -20.28 -45.70 21.95
CA THR A 57 -19.27 -44.67 22.24
C THR A 57 -18.44 -44.33 21.01
N LEU A 58 -18.06 -45.34 20.23
CA LEU A 58 -17.34 -45.16 18.97
C LEU A 58 -18.19 -44.39 17.95
N ASP A 59 -19.47 -44.72 17.79
CA ASP A 59 -20.39 -44.05 16.87
C ASP A 59 -20.50 -42.55 17.18
N ARG A 60 -20.71 -42.21 18.46
CA ARG A 60 -20.77 -40.80 18.92
C ARG A 60 -19.45 -40.08 18.68
N THR A 61 -18.33 -40.75 18.92
CA THR A 61 -17.00 -40.17 18.71
C THR A 61 -16.75 -39.95 17.22
N LEU A 62 -17.11 -40.91 16.38
CA LEU A 62 -16.96 -40.83 14.92
C LEU A 62 -17.77 -39.67 14.36
N GLN A 63 -19.04 -39.55 14.76
CA GLN A 63 -19.90 -38.44 14.34
C GLN A 63 -19.26 -37.08 14.71
N ARG A 64 -18.82 -36.91 15.96
CA ARG A 64 -18.17 -35.67 16.38
C ARG A 64 -16.91 -35.36 15.55
N ARG A 65 -16.09 -36.38 15.26
CA ARG A 65 -14.88 -36.18 14.44
C ARG A 65 -15.23 -35.81 12.99
N GLN A 66 -16.30 -36.36 12.42
CA GLN A 66 -16.78 -35.97 11.10
C GLN A 66 -17.25 -34.51 11.07
N GLU A 67 -17.96 -34.06 12.10
CA GLU A 67 -18.37 -32.66 12.25
C GLU A 67 -17.15 -31.72 12.39
N GLU A 68 -16.16 -32.10 13.19
CA GLU A 68 -14.91 -31.34 13.33
C GLU A 68 -14.15 -31.25 12.00
N VAL A 69 -14.07 -32.34 11.22
CA VAL A 69 -13.46 -32.33 9.88
C VAL A 69 -14.20 -31.35 8.98
N ALA A 70 -15.53 -31.45 8.88
CA ALA A 70 -16.32 -30.57 8.03
C ALA A 70 -16.13 -29.08 8.39
N GLU A 71 -16.09 -28.76 9.69
CA GLU A 71 -15.85 -27.39 10.14
C GLU A 71 -14.44 -26.91 9.80
N MET A 72 -13.41 -27.76 9.98
CA MET A 72 -12.04 -27.41 9.58
C MET A 72 -11.93 -27.15 8.07
N GLU A 73 -12.61 -27.93 7.23
CA GLU A 73 -12.63 -27.70 5.79
C GLU A 73 -13.31 -26.39 5.43
N ARG A 74 -14.43 -26.07 6.10
CA ARG A 74 -15.13 -24.79 5.95
C ARG A 74 -14.25 -23.61 6.31
N VAL A 75 -13.56 -23.68 7.45
CA VAL A 75 -12.62 -22.64 7.90
C VAL A 75 -11.46 -22.49 6.92
N ARG A 76 -10.89 -23.60 6.42
CA ARG A 76 -9.83 -23.59 5.41
C ARG A 76 -10.26 -22.84 4.14
N MET A 77 -11.46 -23.10 3.63
CA MET A 77 -12.02 -22.39 2.47
C MET A 77 -12.20 -20.90 2.75
N LEU A 78 -12.75 -20.55 3.91
CA LEU A 78 -12.96 -19.16 4.32
C LEU A 78 -11.63 -18.40 4.40
N LEU A 79 -10.59 -19.00 5.00
CA LEU A 79 -9.26 -18.41 5.08
C LEU A 79 -8.68 -18.14 3.70
N GLY A 80 -8.82 -19.07 2.76
CA GLY A 80 -8.40 -18.86 1.37
C GLY A 80 -9.13 -17.70 0.69
N ALA A 81 -10.45 -17.60 0.89
CA ALA A 81 -11.24 -16.51 0.33
C ALA A 81 -10.88 -15.14 0.93
N VAL A 82 -10.67 -15.08 2.25
CA VAL A 82 -10.25 -13.86 2.95
C VAL A 82 -8.86 -13.43 2.49
N ALA A 83 -7.91 -14.36 2.39
CA ALA A 83 -6.57 -14.07 1.90
C ALA A 83 -6.59 -13.49 0.49
N LYS A 84 -7.31 -14.14 -0.44
CA LYS A 84 -7.46 -13.66 -1.82
C LYS A 84 -8.07 -12.25 -1.88
N LYS A 85 -9.15 -12.00 -1.14
CA LYS A 85 -9.78 -10.68 -1.07
C LYS A 85 -8.84 -9.64 -0.48
N GLY A 86 -8.06 -10.00 0.53
CA GLY A 86 -7.02 -9.16 1.12
C GLY A 86 -5.97 -8.75 0.09
N GLU A 87 -5.45 -9.71 -0.68
CA GLU A 87 -4.49 -9.43 -1.74
C GLU A 87 -5.05 -8.51 -2.83
N GLU A 88 -6.28 -8.77 -3.30
CA GLU A 88 -6.96 -7.94 -4.30
C GLU A 88 -7.13 -6.50 -3.80
N ASN A 89 -7.56 -6.32 -2.55
CA ASN A 89 -7.69 -5.01 -1.93
C ASN A 89 -6.34 -4.28 -1.82
N ILE A 90 -5.28 -4.96 -1.39
CA ILE A 90 -3.93 -4.37 -1.31
C ILE A 90 -3.48 -3.90 -2.70
N ARG A 91 -3.60 -4.75 -3.72
CA ARG A 91 -3.24 -4.41 -5.10
C ARG A 91 -4.03 -3.20 -5.59
N LYS A 92 -5.33 -3.15 -5.32
CA LYS A 92 -6.21 -2.03 -5.70
C LYS A 92 -5.76 -0.72 -5.03
N VAL A 93 -5.58 -0.72 -3.71
CA VAL A 93 -5.20 0.49 -2.96
C VAL A 93 -3.84 1.02 -3.42
N ILE A 94 -2.86 0.14 -3.65
CA ILE A 94 -1.54 0.55 -4.15
C ILE A 94 -1.63 1.13 -5.57
N ALA A 95 -2.45 0.55 -6.44
CA ALA A 95 -2.66 1.09 -7.78
C ALA A 95 -3.33 2.47 -7.76
N GLU A 96 -4.34 2.67 -6.92
CA GLU A 96 -4.99 3.97 -6.73
C GLU A 96 -4.00 5.02 -6.19
N LEU A 97 -3.15 4.65 -5.23
CA LEU A 97 -2.11 5.54 -4.71
C LEU A 97 -1.11 5.96 -5.80
N HIS A 98 -0.66 5.02 -6.64
CA HIS A 98 0.23 5.33 -7.75
C HIS A 98 -0.40 6.31 -8.74
N GLN A 99 -1.70 6.17 -9.04
CA GLN A 99 -2.41 7.08 -9.92
C GLN A 99 -2.51 8.49 -9.32
N LEU A 100 -2.81 8.60 -8.02
CA LEU A 100 -2.86 9.89 -7.33
C LEU A 100 -1.48 10.57 -7.32
N LEU A 101 -0.41 9.84 -7.02
CA LEU A 101 0.94 10.38 -7.01
C LEU A 101 1.37 10.85 -8.42
N ALA A 102 1.06 10.08 -9.46
CA ALA A 102 1.37 10.47 -10.83
C ALA A 102 0.59 11.73 -11.27
N ALA A 103 -0.68 11.85 -10.87
CA ALA A 103 -1.48 13.04 -11.16
C ALA A 103 -0.93 14.28 -10.44
N GLU A 104 -0.57 14.14 -9.16
CA GLU A 104 0.02 15.24 -8.37
C GLU A 104 1.37 15.67 -8.95
N GLU A 105 2.23 14.72 -9.32
CA GLU A 105 3.52 15.01 -9.97
C GLU A 105 3.33 15.83 -11.26
N GLN A 106 2.40 15.41 -12.12
CA GLN A 106 2.08 16.13 -13.36
C GLN A 106 1.57 17.54 -13.08
N GLN A 107 0.69 17.71 -12.09
CA GLN A 107 0.16 19.02 -11.72
C GLN A 107 1.26 19.94 -11.19
N LEU A 108 2.15 19.44 -10.34
CA LEU A 108 3.28 20.21 -9.81
C LEU A 108 4.26 20.63 -10.91
N LEU A 109 4.59 19.73 -11.84
CA LEU A 109 5.47 20.03 -12.98
C LEU A 109 4.83 21.05 -13.93
N ALA A 110 3.53 20.94 -14.20
CA ALA A 110 2.81 21.90 -15.02
C ALA A 110 2.79 23.29 -14.37
N SER A 111 2.51 23.35 -13.06
CA SER A 111 2.54 24.60 -12.29
C SER A 111 3.92 25.25 -12.29
N LEU A 112 4.99 24.47 -12.06
CA LEU A 112 6.36 24.96 -12.12
C LEU A 112 6.70 25.51 -13.52
N THR A 113 6.31 24.80 -14.57
CA THR A 113 6.56 25.20 -15.96
C THR A 113 5.84 26.51 -16.29
N ALA A 114 4.58 26.66 -15.90
CA ALA A 114 3.81 27.89 -16.09
C ALA A 114 4.41 29.07 -15.32
N ARG A 115 4.78 28.86 -14.04
CA ARG A 115 5.45 29.88 -13.22
C ARG A 115 6.77 30.32 -13.84
N ARG A 116 7.58 29.38 -14.33
CA ARG A 116 8.83 29.68 -15.03
C ARG A 116 8.58 30.49 -16.31
N ALA A 117 7.62 30.08 -17.13
CA ALA A 117 7.28 30.80 -18.37
C ALA A 117 6.84 32.24 -18.09
N ASN A 118 6.00 32.45 -17.07
CA ASN A 118 5.57 33.78 -16.67
C ASN A 118 6.75 34.63 -16.18
N ALA A 119 7.62 34.08 -15.33
CA ALA A 119 8.80 34.79 -14.82
C ALA A 119 9.75 35.19 -15.95
N VAL A 120 9.99 34.30 -16.92
CA VAL A 120 10.80 34.61 -18.10
C VAL A 120 10.14 35.70 -18.94
N ALA A 121 8.82 35.63 -19.18
CA ALA A 121 8.11 36.66 -19.94
C ALA A 121 8.11 38.04 -19.26
N GLU A 122 8.08 38.10 -17.93
CA GLU A 122 8.26 39.35 -17.16
C GLU A 122 9.68 39.90 -17.34
N LEU A 123 10.71 39.03 -17.24
CA LEU A 123 12.10 39.42 -17.45
C LEU A 123 12.35 39.93 -18.87
N ASP A 124 11.81 39.25 -19.89
CA ASP A 124 11.95 39.65 -21.30
C ASP A 124 11.30 41.02 -21.54
N ARG A 125 10.13 41.28 -20.93
CA ARG A 125 9.49 42.60 -20.96
C ARG A 125 10.36 43.67 -20.32
N GLY A 126 10.88 43.41 -19.11
CA GLY A 126 11.78 44.34 -18.44
C GLY A 126 13.07 44.59 -19.22
N LEU A 127 13.65 43.55 -19.81
CA LEU A 127 14.86 43.65 -20.63
C LEU A 127 14.63 44.52 -21.86
N ASN A 128 13.50 44.37 -22.56
CA ASN A 128 13.15 45.21 -23.70
C ASN A 128 13.05 46.69 -23.31
N VAL A 129 12.44 47.01 -22.16
CA VAL A 129 12.36 48.38 -21.65
C VAL A 129 13.75 48.95 -21.38
N VAL A 130 14.61 48.20 -20.68
CA VAL A 130 15.97 48.65 -20.39
C VAL A 130 16.81 48.80 -21.67
N GLN A 131 16.64 47.92 -22.66
CA GLN A 131 17.32 48.03 -23.95
C GLN A 131 16.90 49.29 -24.72
N GLN A 132 15.62 49.63 -24.71
CA GLN A 132 15.13 50.90 -25.29
C GLN A 132 15.72 52.10 -24.56
N ALA A 133 15.75 52.07 -23.22
CA ALA A 133 16.37 53.11 -22.42
C ALA A 133 17.86 53.31 -22.77
N VAL A 134 18.61 52.22 -22.88
CA VAL A 134 20.02 52.26 -23.27
C VAL A 134 20.18 52.85 -24.68
N ALA A 135 19.35 52.46 -25.64
CA ALA A 135 19.41 52.97 -27.00
C ALA A 135 19.11 54.48 -27.06
N ASP A 136 18.06 54.93 -26.38
CA ASP A 136 17.67 56.34 -26.31
C ASP A 136 18.76 57.20 -25.65
N LEU A 137 19.30 56.74 -24.51
CA LEU A 137 20.38 57.43 -23.82
C LEU A 137 21.67 57.46 -24.64
N SER A 138 22.00 56.36 -25.33
CA SER A 138 23.18 56.31 -26.22
C SER A 138 23.05 57.31 -27.36
N LYS A 139 21.85 57.48 -27.93
CA LYS A 139 21.58 58.50 -28.96
C LYS A 139 21.72 59.91 -28.40
N LYS A 140 21.07 60.21 -27.26
CA LYS A 140 21.19 61.51 -26.58
C LYS A 140 22.66 61.84 -26.28
N GLN A 141 23.45 60.86 -25.84
CA GLN A 141 24.88 61.02 -25.58
C GLN A 141 25.67 61.33 -26.85
N ALA A 142 25.42 60.62 -27.95
CA ALA A 142 26.10 60.86 -29.22
C ALA A 142 25.81 62.27 -29.78
N ASP A 143 24.56 62.72 -29.69
CA ASP A 143 24.17 64.07 -30.11
C ASP A 143 24.83 65.15 -29.25
N ALA A 144 24.93 64.92 -27.92
CA ALA A 144 25.64 65.81 -27.01
C ALA A 144 27.15 65.92 -27.32
N LEU A 145 27.80 64.79 -27.59
CA LEU A 145 29.22 64.77 -27.99
C LEU A 145 29.45 65.53 -29.30
N ARG A 146 28.59 65.33 -30.30
CA ARG A 146 28.71 66.01 -31.60
C ARG A 146 28.58 67.54 -31.48
N PHE A 147 27.77 68.03 -30.55
CA PHE A 147 27.64 69.46 -30.30
C PHE A 147 28.79 70.04 -29.48
N GLN A 148 29.36 69.25 -28.55
CA GLN A 148 30.58 69.64 -27.84
C GLN A 148 31.75 69.90 -28.81
N GLU A 149 31.80 69.18 -29.94
CA GLU A 149 32.82 69.33 -30.98
C GLU A 149 32.58 70.54 -31.91
N LEU A 150 31.45 71.26 -31.80
CA LEU A 150 31.19 72.42 -32.64
C LEU A 150 32.11 73.61 -32.27
N PRO A 151 32.76 74.26 -33.25
CA PRO A 151 33.57 75.44 -32.98
C PRO A 151 32.69 76.62 -32.57
N VAL A 152 33.08 77.32 -31.51
CA VAL A 152 32.43 78.57 -31.10
C VAL A 152 33.09 79.72 -31.86
N GLU A 153 32.41 80.23 -32.88
CA GLU A 153 32.88 81.41 -33.64
C GLU A 153 32.58 82.72 -32.90
N SER A 154 33.45 83.72 -33.06
CA SER A 154 33.44 84.97 -32.29
C SER A 154 32.45 86.04 -32.79
N SER A 155 31.59 85.72 -33.76
CA SER A 155 30.56 86.65 -34.24
C SER A 155 29.28 86.56 -33.40
N GLN A 156 28.57 87.69 -33.26
CA GLN A 156 27.29 87.72 -32.52
C GLN A 156 26.22 86.80 -33.14
N HIS A 157 26.24 86.64 -34.48
CA HIS A 157 25.32 85.75 -35.19
C HIS A 157 25.60 84.28 -34.85
N ALA A 158 26.87 83.87 -34.89
CA ALA A 158 27.26 82.50 -34.58
C ALA A 158 27.02 82.14 -33.10
N ALA A 159 27.23 83.09 -32.19
CA ALA A 159 26.89 82.91 -30.78
C ALA A 159 25.38 82.69 -30.56
N ALA A 160 24.53 83.41 -31.29
CA ALA A 160 23.07 83.23 -31.22
C ALA A 160 22.63 81.87 -31.77
N GLU A 161 23.22 81.41 -32.88
CA GLU A 161 22.94 80.08 -33.45
C GLU A 161 23.40 78.94 -32.53
N PHE A 162 24.58 79.08 -31.90
CA PHE A 162 25.06 78.12 -30.91
C PHE A 162 24.11 78.03 -29.71
N LEU A 163 23.68 79.17 -29.14
CA LEU A 163 22.74 79.16 -28.01
C LEU A 163 21.37 78.58 -28.38
N ALA A 164 20.86 78.86 -29.58
CA ALA A 164 19.62 78.26 -30.07
C ALA A 164 19.75 76.74 -30.25
N GLY A 165 20.88 76.26 -30.79
CA GLY A 165 21.16 74.83 -30.91
C GLY A 165 21.32 74.14 -29.55
N LEU A 166 21.98 74.79 -28.60
CA LEU A 166 22.15 74.30 -27.23
C LEU A 166 20.80 74.17 -26.51
N GLN A 167 19.92 75.17 -26.67
CA GLN A 167 18.56 75.11 -26.12
C GLN A 167 17.77 73.95 -26.72
N GLY A 168 17.81 73.76 -28.04
CA GLY A 168 17.13 72.64 -28.70
C GLY A 168 17.63 71.27 -28.24
N MET A 169 18.94 71.14 -27.97
CA MET A 169 19.50 69.93 -27.36
C MET A 169 19.02 69.71 -25.93
N LEU A 170 19.04 70.75 -25.10
CA LEU A 170 18.53 70.70 -23.72
C LEU A 170 17.07 70.27 -23.67
N ASP A 171 16.24 70.78 -24.58
CA ASP A 171 14.85 70.40 -24.72
C ASP A 171 14.72 68.90 -25.10
N MET A 172 15.59 68.39 -25.98
CA MET A 172 15.63 66.98 -26.36
C MET A 172 16.15 66.07 -25.22
N MET A 173 17.10 66.53 -24.42
CA MET A 173 17.61 65.79 -23.26
C MET A 173 16.54 65.65 -22.17
N HIS A 174 15.79 66.73 -21.91
CA HIS A 174 14.69 66.77 -20.96
C HIS A 174 13.38 66.16 -21.49
N ALA A 175 13.30 65.82 -22.78
CA ALA A 175 12.15 65.12 -23.32
C ALA A 175 11.96 63.79 -22.58
N PRO A 176 10.72 63.47 -22.16
CA PRO A 176 10.40 62.23 -21.47
C PRO A 176 10.79 61.03 -22.36
N PRO A 177 11.21 59.91 -21.73
CA PRO A 177 11.57 58.71 -22.46
C PRO A 177 10.41 58.22 -23.33
N ALA A 178 10.74 57.60 -24.47
CA ALA A 178 9.74 57.01 -25.38
C ALA A 178 9.22 55.65 -24.90
N TYR A 179 9.62 55.22 -23.70
CA TYR A 179 9.24 53.98 -23.05
C TYR A 179 8.63 54.28 -21.68
N ASP A 180 7.69 53.43 -21.24
CA ASP A 180 7.12 53.51 -19.90
C ASP A 180 8.18 53.08 -18.88
N ASP A 181 8.64 54.02 -18.06
CA ASP A 181 9.65 53.76 -17.03
C ASP A 181 9.01 52.99 -15.86
N PRO A 182 9.40 51.73 -15.60
CA PRO A 182 8.86 50.95 -14.49
C PRO A 182 9.16 51.58 -13.12
N ALA A 183 10.12 52.51 -12.99
CA ALA A 183 10.35 53.26 -11.76
C ALA A 183 9.24 54.28 -11.43
N THR A 184 8.41 54.65 -12.41
CA THR A 184 7.26 55.55 -12.23
C THR A 184 5.94 54.82 -12.02
N ALA A 185 5.92 53.49 -12.24
CA ALA A 185 4.78 52.65 -11.90
C ALA A 185 4.76 52.43 -10.38
N THR A 186 3.98 53.25 -9.68
CA THR A 186 3.62 52.98 -8.28
C THR A 186 3.04 51.57 -8.16
N VAL A 187 3.80 50.68 -7.54
CA VAL A 187 3.29 49.40 -7.03
C VAL A 187 2.28 49.75 -5.95
N GLN A 188 0.98 49.63 -6.25
CA GLN A 188 -0.04 49.58 -5.22
C GLN A 188 0.11 48.24 -4.49
N VAL A 189 0.58 48.32 -3.25
CA VAL A 189 0.60 47.20 -2.28
C VAL A 189 -0.82 46.90 -1.83
#